data_AF-A0A5N0UPK3-F1
#
_entry.id   AF-A0A5N0UPK3-F1
#
_cell.length_a   1.000
_cell.length_b   1.000
_cell.length_c   1.000
_cell.angle_alpha   90.00
_cell.angle_beta   90.00
_cell.angle_gamma   90.00
#
_symmetry.space_group_name_H-M   'P 1'
#
loop_
_entity.id
_entity.type
_entity.pdbx_description
1 polymer ?
#
loop_
_entity_poly.entity_id
_entity_poly.type
_entity_poly.pdbx_seq_one_letter_code
_entity_poly.pdbx_strand_id
1 'polypeptide(L)'
;MGQRLRRQRRNHRRPGGARRALPQPHRRQPGEGVRRRARQARRARDRRRPHAGRADRGRRVLRRRRAHRDRLPHRRRRRARRGRRDQGQHDVAGGDRFRHHRGQHRGAAAGLRRRDRGVLGEGQQPLVGPGGPGQGAPADQGRRGGRGGTAVIAFCGYANSDLTVSVPVLPGAADRVQATAVDRRDGGMGANAAVAAARMEAETRFAGVVGEDPASDAFLAVLNAEGIDTSWTARTGMLTTAVVLLTPDGERSIISQDDAVTAAHIGRVADATAAADGLLYLDGYRFPAAAEALARTGVTSIVDLDGCEDPYAAREALTLARHVIVGRDQAARLFGGTDLAALAVECRVHLTVTAGALGWWLHSPGGETHHEPALEVTVVDATGAGDCFTGTYCAELDRGADPLAAARFAGVAAGLSCTRPGARAGSPRRSEVLPLLRRFPTSEEEKTCAGQQSP
;
A
#
# COMPACT_ATOMS: atom_id res chain seq x y z
N MET A 1 26.23 69.54 -26.18
CA MET A 1 27.10 69.66 -24.98
C MET A 1 27.83 68.32 -24.84
N GLY A 2 29.08 68.15 -25.29
CA GLY A 2 30.34 68.62 -24.68
C GLY A 2 30.58 67.84 -23.37
N GLN A 3 31.63 67.05 -23.10
CA GLN A 3 33.01 66.88 -23.58
C GLN A 3 33.44 65.41 -23.25
N ARG A 4 34.03 64.62 -24.16
CA ARG A 4 35.47 64.28 -24.31
C ARG A 4 36.35 64.20 -23.04
N LEU A 5 37.02 63.05 -22.85
CA LEU A 5 38.49 62.83 -22.77
C LEU A 5 38.77 61.31 -22.57
N ARG A 6 39.22 60.55 -23.60
CA ARG A 6 40.60 60.23 -24.05
C ARG A 6 41.34 59.22 -23.12
N ARG A 7 41.56 57.97 -23.60
CA ARG A 7 42.80 57.39 -24.24
C ARG A 7 43.85 56.98 -23.18
N GLN A 8 44.54 55.83 -23.19
CA GLN A 8 45.32 55.10 -24.22
C GLN A 8 45.41 53.60 -23.78
N ARG A 9 45.35 52.51 -24.56
CA ARG A 9 46.01 52.00 -25.78
C ARG A 9 47.54 51.77 -25.70
N ARG A 10 47.97 50.49 -25.65
CA ARG A 10 48.77 49.73 -26.68
C ARG A 10 49.41 48.46 -26.05
N ASN A 11 49.16 47.26 -26.61
CA ASN A 11 49.96 46.49 -27.61
C ASN A 11 51.35 46.07 -27.08
N HIS A 12 51.92 44.87 -27.27
CA HIS A 12 51.75 43.81 -28.27
C HIS A 12 52.64 42.58 -27.89
N ARG A 13 52.28 41.39 -28.39
CA ARG A 13 53.14 40.28 -28.90
C ARG A 13 54.01 39.39 -27.96
N ARG A 14 53.71 38.08 -28.03
CA ARG A 14 54.54 36.85 -27.85
C ARG A 14 55.81 36.87 -28.75
N PRO A 15 56.89 36.04 -28.58
CA PRO A 15 56.86 34.58 -28.29
C PRO A 15 58.07 33.93 -27.55
N GLY A 16 57.90 32.64 -27.20
CA GLY A 16 58.96 31.62 -27.28
C GLY A 16 59.78 31.27 -26.02
N GLY A 17 59.88 29.96 -25.73
CA GLY A 17 61.15 29.36 -25.29
C GLY A 17 61.21 28.68 -23.92
N ALA A 18 61.50 27.37 -23.97
CA ALA A 18 62.33 26.59 -23.04
C ALA A 18 61.76 26.02 -21.73
N ARG A 19 61.72 24.68 -21.75
CA ARG A 19 61.61 23.69 -20.68
C ARG A 19 62.52 23.97 -19.48
N ARG A 20 62.03 23.77 -18.25
CA ARG A 20 62.83 23.34 -17.09
C ARG A 20 62.03 22.41 -16.18
N ALA A 21 62.75 21.43 -15.68
CA ALA A 21 62.29 20.19 -15.06
C ALA A 21 61.81 20.37 -13.61
N LEU A 22 60.84 19.53 -13.22
CA LEU A 22 60.44 19.30 -11.82
C LEU A 22 61.09 17.99 -11.31
N PRO A 23 61.47 17.91 -10.03
CA PRO A 23 62.30 16.84 -9.48
C PRO A 23 61.52 15.54 -9.22
N GLN A 24 62.22 14.40 -9.38
CA GLN A 24 61.72 13.05 -9.12
C GLN A 24 61.60 12.72 -7.63
N PRO A 25 60.66 11.84 -7.23
CA PRO A 25 60.71 11.16 -5.93
C PRO A 25 61.56 9.88 -5.99
N HIS A 26 62.44 9.74 -5.01
CA HIS A 26 63.36 8.61 -4.84
C HIS A 26 62.65 7.25 -4.64
N ARG A 27 63.03 6.27 -5.46
CA ARG A 27 62.94 4.83 -5.16
C ARG A 27 64.08 4.44 -4.21
N ARG A 28 63.78 3.67 -3.16
CA ARG A 28 64.75 2.76 -2.52
C ARG A 28 64.14 1.36 -2.46
N GLN A 29 64.90 0.41 -2.99
CA GLN A 29 64.65 -1.03 -2.98
C GLN A 29 65.51 -1.72 -1.89
N PRO A 30 65.28 -3.01 -1.60
CA PRO A 30 65.44 -3.62 -0.28
C PRO A 30 66.80 -4.29 -0.06
N GLY A 31 67.15 -4.51 1.21
CA GLY A 31 68.29 -5.32 1.63
C GLY A 31 67.86 -6.42 2.61
N GLU A 32 68.11 -7.66 2.19
CA GLU A 32 68.26 -8.88 3.00
C GLU A 32 69.31 -8.65 4.11
N GLY A 33 69.38 -9.32 5.25
CA GLY A 33 68.71 -10.45 5.88
C GLY A 33 69.46 -10.71 7.21
N VAL A 34 68.93 -11.57 8.08
CA VAL A 34 69.68 -12.55 8.92
C VAL A 34 68.74 -13.15 9.95
N ARG A 35 68.86 -14.47 10.04
CA ARG A 35 68.13 -15.45 10.83
C ARG A 35 68.38 -15.29 12.34
N ARG A 36 67.39 -15.63 13.17
CA ARG A 36 67.58 -16.53 14.34
C ARG A 36 66.24 -17.06 14.88
N ARG A 37 66.26 -18.37 15.17
CA ARG A 37 65.19 -19.24 15.70
C ARG A 37 65.08 -19.12 17.23
N ALA A 38 63.89 -19.36 17.79
CA ALA A 38 63.58 -20.23 18.96
C ALA A 38 62.10 -20.03 19.34
N ARG A 39 61.20 -21.01 19.14
CA ARG A 39 60.87 -22.19 19.97
C ARG A 39 59.92 -21.92 21.16
N GLN A 40 58.80 -22.65 21.12
CA GLN A 40 58.01 -23.23 22.24
C GLN A 40 57.18 -22.23 23.08
N ALA A 41 55.95 -22.52 23.50
CA ALA A 41 55.41 -23.81 23.93
C ALA A 41 53.91 -24.01 23.66
N ARG A 42 53.57 -25.26 23.33
CA ARG A 42 52.25 -25.90 23.55
C ARG A 42 52.25 -26.52 24.96
N ARG A 43 51.15 -26.42 25.70
CA ARG A 43 50.50 -27.46 26.56
C ARG A 43 49.04 -27.00 26.75
N ALA A 44 47.98 -27.68 26.32
CA ALA A 44 47.51 -29.07 26.40
C ALA A 44 46.72 -29.40 27.68
N ARG A 45 45.42 -29.69 27.47
CA ARG A 45 44.52 -30.65 28.18
C ARG A 45 44.08 -30.26 29.61
N ASP A 46 42.90 -30.59 30.13
CA ASP A 46 41.91 -31.62 29.79
C ASP A 46 40.57 -31.37 30.55
N ARG A 47 39.46 -31.83 29.94
CA ARG A 47 38.32 -32.59 30.53
C ARG A 47 37.30 -32.03 31.56
N ARG A 48 36.03 -32.20 31.13
CA ARG A 48 34.83 -32.79 31.79
C ARG A 48 33.77 -31.87 32.45
N ARG A 49 32.55 -31.95 31.89
CA ARG A 49 31.20 -31.64 32.44
C ARG A 49 30.77 -32.69 33.50
N PRO A 50 29.56 -32.65 34.12
CA PRO A 50 28.59 -31.56 34.42
C PRO A 50 28.12 -31.57 35.92
N HIS A 51 27.35 -30.58 36.39
CA HIS A 51 26.29 -30.80 37.40
C HIS A 51 25.21 -29.71 37.39
N ALA A 52 23.98 -30.16 37.63
CA ALA A 52 22.75 -29.39 37.73
C ALA A 52 22.59 -28.68 39.09
N GLY A 53 21.81 -27.60 39.12
CA GLY A 53 21.35 -26.98 40.36
C GLY A 53 20.42 -25.79 40.11
N ARG A 54 19.12 -25.97 40.39
CA ARG A 54 18.09 -24.92 40.49
C ARG A 54 18.47 -23.90 41.56
N ALA A 55 18.16 -22.61 41.35
CA ALA A 55 17.36 -21.80 42.28
C ALA A 55 17.14 -20.37 41.76
N ASP A 56 15.87 -20.00 41.90
CA ASP A 56 15.21 -18.71 41.79
C ASP A 56 15.92 -17.53 42.49
N ARG A 57 15.74 -16.31 41.94
CA ARG A 57 15.60 -15.04 42.68
C ARG A 57 15.38 -13.87 41.71
N GLY A 58 14.17 -13.34 41.74
CA GLY A 58 13.80 -12.09 41.08
C GLY A 58 14.60 -10.87 41.54
N ARG A 59 14.74 -9.91 40.63
CA ARG A 59 15.05 -8.52 40.97
C ARG A 59 14.25 -7.56 40.10
N ARG A 60 13.37 -6.83 40.79
CA ARG A 60 12.79 -5.53 40.41
C ARG A 60 13.88 -4.62 39.83
N VAL A 61 13.59 -4.00 38.68
CA VAL A 61 14.31 -2.80 38.23
C VAL A 61 13.34 -1.62 38.28
N LEU A 62 13.49 -0.84 39.35
CA LEU A 62 13.05 0.56 39.42
C LEU A 62 14.07 1.41 38.65
N ARG A 63 13.60 2.24 37.72
CA ARG A 63 14.19 3.53 37.28
C ARG A 63 13.33 4.10 36.15
N ARG A 64 13.10 5.39 35.99
CA ARG A 64 13.15 6.59 36.84
C ARG A 64 12.41 7.64 35.99
N ARG A 65 11.40 8.31 36.55
CA ARG A 65 10.81 9.51 35.92
C ARG A 65 11.89 10.59 35.81
N ARG A 66 12.01 11.22 34.64
CA ARG A 66 12.54 12.59 34.52
C ARG A 66 11.58 13.40 33.67
N ALA A 67 10.93 14.33 34.36
CA ALA A 67 10.28 15.48 33.79
C ALA A 67 11.36 16.47 33.33
N HIS A 68 11.17 17.06 32.16
CA HIS A 68 11.68 18.40 31.87
C HIS A 68 10.63 19.16 31.06
N ARG A 69 10.00 20.12 31.73
CA ARG A 69 9.44 21.32 31.12
C ARG A 69 10.64 22.20 30.72
N ASP A 70 10.63 22.75 29.50
CA ASP A 70 10.50 24.20 29.30
C ASP A 70 10.64 24.62 27.82
N ARG A 71 9.66 25.46 27.41
CA ARG A 71 9.75 26.66 26.56
C ARG A 71 9.94 26.54 25.03
N LEU A 72 8.83 26.79 24.35
CA LEU A 72 8.70 27.35 23.01
C LEU A 72 9.40 28.72 22.87
N PRO A 73 9.72 29.12 21.62
CA PRO A 73 9.28 30.45 21.18
C PRO A 73 8.56 30.45 19.84
N HIS A 74 7.44 31.17 19.82
CA HIS A 74 6.72 31.64 18.64
C HIS A 74 7.62 32.40 17.66
N ARG A 75 7.52 32.13 16.36
CA ARG A 75 7.67 33.16 15.30
C ARG A 75 6.76 32.93 14.07
N ARG A 76 5.71 33.74 14.07
CA ARG A 76 5.17 34.60 12.98
C ARG A 76 5.03 34.03 11.55
N ARG A 77 3.75 33.85 11.22
CA ARG A 77 3.09 33.99 9.92
C ARG A 77 3.70 35.11 9.04
N ARG A 78 3.94 34.80 7.76
CA ARG A 78 3.83 35.77 6.67
C ARG A 78 2.90 35.22 5.59
N ARG A 79 1.74 35.87 5.46
CA ARG A 79 0.89 35.86 4.26
C ARG A 79 1.61 36.65 3.17
N ALA A 80 1.63 36.15 1.94
CA ALA A 80 1.79 36.96 0.75
C ALA A 80 0.62 36.66 -0.20
N ARG A 81 -0.09 37.74 -0.55
CA ARG A 81 -1.23 37.78 -1.47
C ARG A 81 -0.73 37.85 -2.92
N ARG A 82 -1.51 37.20 -3.80
CA ARG A 82 -1.91 37.56 -5.18
C ARG A 82 -1.09 38.65 -5.91
N GLY A 83 -0.59 38.27 -7.10
CA GLY A 83 -0.37 39.16 -8.23
C GLY A 83 -0.93 38.52 -9.51
N ARG A 84 -1.96 39.14 -10.10
CA ARG A 84 -2.45 38.94 -11.47
C ARG A 84 -1.64 39.84 -12.41
N ARG A 85 -1.69 39.52 -13.72
CA ARG A 85 -1.27 40.25 -14.95
C ARG A 85 -0.12 39.53 -15.67
N ASP A 86 -0.04 39.45 -16.99
CA ASP A 86 -0.98 39.68 -18.10
C ASP A 86 -0.35 39.03 -19.34
N GLN A 87 -1.10 39.03 -20.42
CA GLN A 87 -0.82 38.50 -21.75
C GLN A 87 0.53 38.87 -22.38
N GLY A 88 1.00 38.01 -23.30
CA GLY A 88 2.08 38.29 -24.24
C GLY A 88 2.20 37.21 -25.31
N GLN A 89 1.45 37.39 -26.40
CA GLN A 89 1.63 36.68 -27.68
C GLN A 89 3.03 36.95 -28.24
N HIS A 90 3.67 35.92 -28.81
CA HIS A 90 4.56 36.08 -29.96
C HIS A 90 4.60 34.77 -30.76
N ASP A 91 3.95 34.81 -31.93
CA ASP A 91 4.26 33.98 -33.09
C ASP A 91 5.63 34.36 -33.64
N VAL A 92 6.50 33.38 -33.93
CA VAL A 92 7.36 33.37 -35.13
C VAL A 92 7.57 31.93 -35.58
N ALA A 93 7.33 31.73 -36.87
CA ALA A 93 7.43 30.51 -37.66
C ALA A 93 8.86 30.14 -38.09
N GLY A 94 9.00 28.90 -38.57
CA GLY A 94 10.14 28.36 -39.33
C GLY A 94 10.72 27.12 -38.67
N GLY A 95 10.74 25.92 -39.22
CA GLY A 95 10.62 25.47 -40.61
C GLY A 95 11.79 24.50 -40.88
N ASP A 96 11.49 23.19 -40.96
CA ASP A 96 12.14 22.15 -41.78
C ASP A 96 11.82 20.77 -41.19
N ARG A 97 10.94 19.96 -41.79
CA ARG A 97 11.12 19.09 -42.98
C ARG A 97 12.22 18.04 -42.81
N PHE A 98 11.82 16.84 -42.37
CA PHE A 98 12.32 15.58 -42.92
C PHE A 98 11.17 14.56 -43.04
N ARG A 99 10.71 14.35 -44.29
CA ARG A 99 10.10 13.12 -44.82
C ARG A 99 11.27 12.17 -45.17
N HIS A 100 11.22 10.85 -45.30
CA HIS A 100 10.21 9.78 -45.38
C HIS A 100 10.99 8.48 -45.10
N HIS A 101 10.36 7.44 -44.53
CA HIS A 101 10.38 6.13 -45.17
C HIS A 101 9.19 5.28 -44.71
N ARG A 102 8.37 4.90 -45.69
CA ARG A 102 7.32 3.89 -45.60
C ARG A 102 7.96 2.49 -45.66
N GLY A 103 7.50 1.59 -44.80
CA GLY A 103 7.59 0.15 -44.97
C GLY A 103 6.20 -0.44 -44.73
N GLN A 104 5.55 -0.90 -45.79
CA GLN A 104 4.27 -1.57 -45.80
C GLN A 104 4.45 -3.03 -45.34
N HIS A 105 3.59 -3.54 -44.46
CA HIS A 105 3.22 -4.96 -44.51
C HIS A 105 1.71 -5.11 -44.27
N ARG A 106 1.07 -5.69 -45.28
CA ARG A 106 -0.32 -6.12 -45.34
C ARG A 106 -0.42 -7.57 -44.87
N GLY A 107 -1.60 -7.92 -44.35
CA GLY A 107 -2.13 -9.30 -44.28
C GLY A 107 -2.53 -9.67 -42.85
N ALA A 108 -3.69 -10.24 -42.56
CA ALA A 108 -4.89 -10.52 -43.34
C ALA A 108 -6.03 -10.75 -42.33
N ALA A 109 -7.24 -10.33 -42.68
CA ALA A 109 -8.44 -10.60 -41.92
C ALA A 109 -8.98 -12.01 -42.22
N ALA A 110 -9.39 -12.73 -41.17
CA ALA A 110 -10.37 -13.80 -41.19
C ALA A 110 -11.07 -13.72 -39.82
N GLY A 111 -12.38 -13.54 -39.66
CA GLY A 111 -13.48 -14.02 -40.48
C GLY A 111 -14.06 -15.28 -39.86
N LEU A 112 -14.65 -15.19 -38.65
CA LEU A 112 -15.44 -16.29 -38.08
C LEU A 112 -16.85 -15.80 -37.73
N ARG A 113 -17.79 -16.56 -38.31
CA ARG A 113 -19.21 -16.26 -38.47
C ARG A 113 -20.00 -16.71 -37.25
N ARG A 114 -21.09 -15.95 -37.01
CA ARG A 114 -22.28 -16.38 -36.26
C ARG A 114 -22.94 -17.61 -36.91
N ARG A 115 -23.44 -18.54 -36.08
CA ARG A 115 -24.63 -19.39 -36.25
C ARG A 115 -25.18 -19.64 -34.84
N ASP A 116 -26.32 -19.08 -34.47
CA ASP A 116 -27.70 -19.57 -34.66
C ASP A 116 -28.13 -20.76 -33.77
N ARG A 117 -28.99 -20.40 -32.80
CA ARG A 117 -30.29 -20.96 -32.38
C ARG A 117 -30.49 -22.48 -32.22
N GLY A 118 -30.96 -22.85 -31.02
CA GLY A 118 -31.88 -23.96 -30.70
C GLY A 118 -32.46 -23.77 -29.29
N VAL A 119 -33.69 -23.24 -29.13
CA VAL A 119 -34.96 -23.95 -28.78
C VAL A 119 -34.97 -24.47 -27.33
N LEU A 120 -35.58 -23.69 -26.40
CA LEU A 120 -36.92 -23.83 -25.79
C LEU A 120 -37.09 -25.01 -24.81
N GLY A 121 -37.41 -24.65 -23.56
CA GLY A 121 -37.93 -25.53 -22.51
C GLY A 121 -38.63 -24.67 -21.46
N GLU A 122 -39.94 -24.52 -21.63
CA GLU A 122 -40.94 -24.06 -20.65
C GLU A 122 -40.86 -24.94 -19.38
N GLY A 123 -41.21 -24.55 -18.16
CA GLY A 123 -41.82 -23.36 -17.61
C GLY A 123 -42.04 -23.62 -16.11
N GLN A 124 -42.24 -22.56 -15.31
CA GLN A 124 -42.98 -22.60 -14.05
C GLN A 124 -43.19 -21.16 -13.58
N GLN A 125 -44.46 -20.74 -13.53
CA GLN A 125 -44.86 -19.44 -12.98
C GLN A 125 -45.02 -19.52 -11.45
N PRO A 126 -44.77 -18.41 -10.73
CA PRO A 126 -44.87 -18.35 -9.28
C PRO A 126 -46.32 -18.12 -8.79
N LEU A 127 -46.67 -18.80 -7.70
CA LEU A 127 -47.93 -18.64 -6.99
C LEU A 127 -47.94 -17.32 -6.20
N VAL A 128 -48.93 -16.48 -6.49
CA VAL A 128 -49.30 -15.27 -5.74
C VAL A 128 -50.33 -15.66 -4.67
N GLY A 129 -50.07 -15.32 -3.42
CA GLY A 129 -51.03 -15.34 -2.31
C GLY A 129 -51.25 -13.93 -1.75
N PRO A 130 -52.46 -13.60 -1.24
CA PRO A 130 -52.90 -12.22 -1.01
C PRO A 130 -52.40 -11.65 0.33
N GLY A 131 -52.24 -10.33 0.37
CA GLY A 131 -51.68 -9.57 1.49
C GLY A 131 -52.63 -9.26 2.65
N GLY A 132 -52.04 -8.66 3.68
CA GLY A 132 -52.70 -7.93 4.77
C GLY A 132 -51.76 -6.83 5.30
N PRO A 133 -52.26 -5.64 5.71
CA PRO A 133 -51.45 -4.45 5.90
C PRO A 133 -50.94 -4.31 7.33
N GLY A 134 -49.66 -3.95 7.50
CA GLY A 134 -49.06 -3.59 8.78
C GLY A 134 -48.18 -2.34 8.61
N GLN A 135 -48.52 -1.27 9.33
CA GLN A 135 -47.84 0.02 9.32
C GLN A 135 -46.48 -0.07 10.05
N GLY A 136 -45.43 0.52 9.48
CA GLY A 136 -44.15 0.74 10.15
C GLY A 136 -43.08 1.36 9.26
N ALA A 137 -42.78 2.64 9.50
CA ALA A 137 -41.59 3.47 9.20
C ALA A 137 -40.88 3.37 7.82
N PRO A 138 -40.40 4.49 7.23
CA PRO A 138 -39.93 4.51 5.85
C PRO A 138 -38.57 3.83 5.70
N ALA A 139 -38.59 2.62 5.15
CA ALA A 139 -37.42 1.99 4.56
C ALA A 139 -37.08 2.69 3.23
N ASP A 140 -35.84 3.12 3.11
CA ASP A 140 -35.23 3.64 1.88
C ASP A 140 -35.26 2.55 0.79
N GLN A 141 -36.32 2.54 -0.02
CA GLN A 141 -36.46 1.73 -1.22
C GLN A 141 -36.64 2.65 -2.41
N GLY A 142 -35.62 2.73 -3.27
CA GLY A 142 -35.75 3.58 -4.45
C GLY A 142 -34.59 3.61 -5.43
N ARG A 143 -33.94 2.47 -5.76
CA ARG A 143 -33.28 2.29 -7.08
C ARG A 143 -32.93 0.83 -7.36
N ARG A 144 -33.96 0.01 -7.66
CA ARG A 144 -33.78 -1.19 -8.49
C ARG A 144 -34.06 -0.80 -9.95
N GLY A 145 -33.05 -0.20 -10.58
CA GLY A 145 -32.99 0.00 -12.04
C GLY A 145 -31.82 -0.80 -12.57
N GLY A 146 -32.05 -1.64 -13.58
CA GLY A 146 -31.13 -2.69 -14.03
C GLY A 146 -29.68 -2.24 -14.22
N ARG A 147 -28.75 -2.86 -13.49
CA ARG A 147 -27.31 -2.75 -13.71
C ARG A 147 -26.84 -3.94 -14.52
N GLY A 148 -26.72 -3.75 -15.83
CA GLY A 148 -26.04 -4.66 -16.76
C GLY A 148 -24.52 -4.42 -16.83
N GLY A 149 -23.93 -3.86 -15.76
CA GLY A 149 -22.49 -3.73 -15.57
C GLY A 149 -22.19 -3.99 -14.10
N THR A 150 -21.28 -4.92 -13.83
CA THR A 150 -20.72 -5.15 -12.50
C THR A 150 -20.09 -3.85 -11.98
N ALA A 151 -20.37 -3.51 -10.72
CA ALA A 151 -19.73 -2.37 -10.09
C ALA A 151 -18.21 -2.62 -10.01
N VAL A 152 -17.44 -1.53 -10.06
CA VAL A 152 -15.99 -1.57 -10.26
C VAL A 152 -15.32 -1.11 -8.99
N ILE A 153 -14.31 -1.87 -8.54
CA ILE A 153 -13.44 -1.45 -7.45
C ILE A 153 -12.14 -0.90 -8.02
N ALA A 154 -11.88 0.39 -7.85
CA ALA A 154 -10.63 1.04 -8.22
C ALA A 154 -9.69 1.12 -7.01
N PHE A 155 -8.53 0.48 -7.10
CA PHE A 155 -7.47 0.53 -6.10
C PHE A 155 -6.44 1.59 -6.48
N CYS A 156 -6.51 2.75 -5.85
CA CYS A 156 -5.60 3.87 -6.08
C CYS A 156 -4.57 3.95 -4.97
N GLY A 157 -3.35 3.47 -5.26
CA GLY A 157 -2.26 3.43 -4.30
C GLY A 157 -0.94 3.21 -4.99
N TYR A 158 0.12 3.08 -4.20
CA TYR A 158 1.46 2.90 -4.73
C TYR A 158 1.70 1.47 -5.25
N ALA A 159 2.58 1.37 -6.24
CA ALA A 159 3.13 0.11 -6.73
C ALA A 159 4.59 0.04 -6.32
N ASN A 160 5.01 -1.05 -5.68
CA ASN A 160 6.42 -1.25 -5.33
C ASN A 160 6.95 -2.62 -5.77
N SER A 161 8.27 -2.69 -5.91
CA SER A 161 9.04 -3.92 -6.06
C SER A 161 10.20 -3.86 -5.07
N ASP A 162 10.01 -4.50 -3.92
CA ASP A 162 10.95 -4.44 -2.80
C ASP A 162 12.11 -5.41 -3.02
N LEU A 163 13.29 -4.96 -2.60
CA LEU A 163 14.50 -5.76 -2.52
C LEU A 163 14.75 -6.14 -1.06
N THR A 164 14.47 -7.40 -0.73
CA THR A 164 14.84 -7.96 0.57
C THR A 164 16.25 -8.53 0.48
N VAL A 165 17.18 -7.91 1.19
CA VAL A 165 18.59 -8.30 1.29
C VAL A 165 18.79 -8.94 2.66
N SER A 166 18.89 -10.26 2.70
CA SER A 166 19.21 -10.98 3.93
C SER A 166 20.69 -10.78 4.24
N VAL A 167 21.00 -10.30 5.44
CA VAL A 167 22.36 -10.01 5.92
C VAL A 167 22.61 -10.68 7.27
N PRO A 168 23.83 -11.13 7.58
CA PRO A 168 24.12 -11.72 8.89
C PRO A 168 24.02 -10.68 10.03
N VAL A 169 24.27 -9.41 9.72
CA VAL A 169 24.20 -8.27 10.64
C VAL A 169 23.91 -7.01 9.82
N LEU A 170 23.21 -6.03 10.41
CA LEU A 170 23.00 -4.73 9.78
C LEU A 170 24.36 -4.00 9.65
N PRO A 171 24.69 -3.46 8.46
CA PRO A 171 25.94 -2.72 8.26
C PRO A 171 25.92 -1.40 9.02
N GLY A 172 27.02 -1.07 9.70
CA GLY A 172 27.29 0.26 10.21
C GLY A 172 27.80 1.22 9.12
N ALA A 173 28.12 2.45 9.52
CA ALA A 173 28.68 3.43 8.61
C ALA A 173 30.02 2.94 8.04
N ALA A 174 30.14 2.95 6.70
CA ALA A 174 31.31 2.48 5.93
C ALA A 174 31.60 0.97 6.01
N ASP A 175 30.73 0.16 6.62
CA ASP A 175 30.88 -1.28 6.62
C ASP A 175 30.55 -1.89 5.26
N ARG A 176 31.19 -3.02 4.98
CA ARG A 176 30.84 -3.89 3.86
C ARG A 176 30.39 -5.24 4.39
N VAL A 177 29.13 -5.58 4.16
CA VAL A 177 28.55 -6.86 4.56
C VAL A 177 28.16 -7.65 3.30
N GLN A 178 28.49 -8.95 3.29
CA GLN A 178 28.06 -9.85 2.24
C GLN A 178 26.63 -10.33 2.54
N ALA A 179 25.71 -10.15 1.60
CA ALA A 179 24.36 -10.67 1.71
C ALA A 179 24.36 -12.21 1.65
N THR A 180 23.48 -12.84 2.43
CA THR A 180 23.21 -14.28 2.38
C THR A 180 22.17 -14.64 1.33
N ALA A 181 21.24 -13.72 1.04
CA ALA A 181 20.25 -13.83 -0.03
C ALA A 181 19.81 -12.43 -0.49
N VAL A 182 19.38 -12.31 -1.73
CA VAL A 182 18.75 -11.10 -2.29
C VAL A 182 17.53 -11.53 -3.06
N ASP A 183 16.37 -11.16 -2.57
CA ASP A 183 15.07 -11.50 -3.15
C ASP A 183 14.33 -10.23 -3.57
N ARG A 184 13.68 -10.29 -4.72
CA ARG A 184 12.76 -9.24 -5.18
C ARG A 184 11.33 -9.69 -4.96
N ARG A 185 10.50 -8.84 -4.36
CA ARG A 185 9.08 -9.11 -4.12
C ARG A 185 8.25 -7.88 -4.44
N ASP A 186 7.24 -8.05 -5.28
CA ASP A 186 6.32 -6.97 -5.58
C ASP A 186 5.29 -6.83 -4.45
N GLY A 187 4.97 -5.59 -4.08
CA GLY A 187 4.01 -5.24 -3.04
C GLY A 187 3.24 -3.95 -3.35
N GLY A 188 3.01 -3.12 -2.34
CA GLY A 188 2.12 -1.98 -2.43
C GLY A 188 0.71 -2.35 -1.98
N MET A 189 0.21 -1.63 -0.98
CA MET A 189 -1.03 -1.97 -0.28
C MET A 189 -2.21 -2.05 -1.25
N GLY A 190 -2.37 -1.06 -2.13
CA GLY A 190 -3.41 -1.06 -3.15
C GLY A 190 -3.29 -2.21 -4.15
N ALA A 191 -2.07 -2.59 -4.56
CA ALA A 191 -1.87 -3.72 -5.46
C ALA A 191 -2.16 -5.07 -4.78
N ASN A 192 -1.77 -5.21 -3.51
CA ASN A 192 -2.04 -6.41 -2.70
C ASN A 192 -3.54 -6.57 -2.44
N ALA A 193 -4.22 -5.48 -2.07
CA ALA A 193 -5.66 -5.44 -1.86
C ALA A 193 -6.43 -5.71 -3.16
N ALA A 194 -5.95 -5.21 -4.30
CA ALA A 194 -6.53 -5.51 -5.61
C ALA A 194 -6.47 -7.01 -5.94
N VAL A 195 -5.33 -7.67 -5.67
CA VAL A 195 -5.22 -9.13 -5.85
C VAL A 195 -6.16 -9.88 -4.91
N ALA A 196 -6.25 -9.48 -3.64
CA ALA A 196 -7.18 -10.11 -2.71
C ALA A 196 -8.64 -9.97 -3.20
N ALA A 197 -9.05 -8.78 -3.64
CA ALA A 197 -10.38 -8.54 -4.18
C ALA A 197 -10.65 -9.34 -5.48
N ALA A 198 -9.70 -9.38 -6.42
CA ALA A 198 -9.83 -10.16 -7.64
C ALA A 198 -9.96 -11.67 -7.36
N ARG A 199 -9.24 -12.18 -6.36
CA ARG A 199 -9.36 -13.57 -5.89
C ARG A 199 -10.66 -13.85 -5.16
N MET A 200 -11.38 -12.81 -4.71
CA MET A 200 -12.77 -12.86 -4.27
C MET A 200 -13.78 -12.72 -5.41
N GLU A 201 -13.31 -12.77 -6.67
CA GLU A 201 -14.07 -12.70 -7.92
C GLU A 201 -14.71 -11.33 -8.18
N ALA A 202 -14.15 -10.25 -7.62
CA ALA A 202 -14.59 -8.88 -7.91
C ALA A 202 -13.96 -8.34 -9.21
N GLU A 203 -14.67 -7.43 -9.89
CA GLU A 203 -14.10 -6.66 -10.99
C GLU A 203 -13.23 -5.52 -10.43
N THR A 204 -11.93 -5.58 -10.71
CA THR A 204 -10.95 -4.70 -10.07
C THR A 204 -10.13 -3.93 -11.09
N ARG A 205 -9.82 -2.68 -10.75
CA ARG A 205 -8.89 -1.83 -11.50
C ARG A 205 -7.75 -1.39 -10.61
N PHE A 206 -6.52 -1.49 -11.10
CA PHE A 206 -5.36 -0.90 -10.43
C PHE A 206 -5.05 0.47 -11.04
N ALA A 207 -5.01 1.49 -10.18
CA ALA A 207 -4.88 2.89 -10.56
C ALA A 207 -3.66 3.55 -9.92
N GLY A 208 -2.54 2.84 -9.84
CA GLY A 208 -1.26 3.38 -9.39
C GLY A 208 -0.52 4.18 -10.47
N VAL A 209 0.75 4.50 -10.18
CA VAL A 209 1.68 5.11 -11.13
C VAL A 209 2.94 4.25 -11.20
N VAL A 210 3.35 3.89 -12.41
CA VAL A 210 4.58 3.13 -12.69
C VAL A 210 5.36 3.77 -13.85
N GLY A 211 6.54 3.22 -14.15
CA GLY A 211 7.38 3.66 -15.27
C GLY A 211 7.05 2.98 -16.58
N GLU A 212 7.80 3.34 -17.63
CA GLU A 212 7.72 2.70 -18.96
C GLU A 212 8.74 1.56 -19.14
N ASP A 213 9.38 1.12 -18.06
CA ASP A 213 10.48 0.17 -18.06
C ASP A 213 10.01 -1.30 -17.93
N PRO A 214 10.88 -2.28 -18.26
CA PRO A 214 10.52 -3.70 -18.19
C PRO A 214 10.11 -4.21 -16.80
N ALA A 215 10.60 -3.60 -15.71
CA ALA A 215 10.18 -4.02 -14.37
C ALA A 215 8.74 -3.56 -14.09
N SER A 216 8.40 -2.34 -14.52
CA SER A 216 7.02 -1.85 -14.52
C SER A 216 6.10 -2.73 -15.38
N ASP A 217 6.55 -3.18 -16.55
CA ASP A 217 5.78 -4.11 -17.41
C ASP A 217 5.55 -5.46 -16.74
N ALA A 218 6.58 -6.04 -16.13
CA ALA A 218 6.47 -7.30 -15.41
C ALA A 218 5.50 -7.20 -14.22
N PHE A 219 5.58 -6.10 -13.46
CA PHE A 219 4.65 -5.83 -12.36
C PHE A 219 3.19 -5.79 -12.84
N LEU A 220 2.91 -5.05 -13.92
CA LEU A 220 1.54 -4.97 -14.46
C LEU A 220 1.09 -6.31 -15.07
N ALA A 221 2.00 -7.07 -15.69
CA ALA A 221 1.68 -8.39 -16.23
C ALA A 221 1.23 -9.36 -15.11
N VAL A 222 1.84 -9.30 -13.93
CA VAL A 222 1.42 -10.08 -12.75
C VAL A 222 0.00 -9.70 -12.32
N LEU A 223 -0.32 -8.40 -12.25
CA LEU A 223 -1.68 -7.96 -11.90
C LEU A 223 -2.71 -8.38 -12.95
N ASN A 224 -2.41 -8.22 -14.23
CA ASN A 224 -3.29 -8.65 -15.32
C ASN A 224 -3.52 -10.18 -15.30
N ALA A 225 -2.52 -10.97 -14.92
CA ALA A 225 -2.66 -12.43 -14.78
C ALA A 225 -3.60 -12.84 -13.62
N GLU A 226 -3.79 -11.98 -12.62
CA GLU A 226 -4.81 -12.14 -11.57
C GLU A 226 -6.20 -11.63 -12.01
N GLY A 227 -6.35 -11.12 -13.24
CA GLY A 227 -7.60 -10.58 -13.77
C GLY A 227 -7.87 -9.11 -13.42
N ILE A 228 -6.86 -8.39 -12.91
CA ILE A 228 -6.97 -6.97 -12.57
C ILE A 228 -6.74 -6.12 -13.81
N ASP A 229 -7.66 -5.21 -14.12
CA ASP A 229 -7.51 -4.26 -15.22
C ASP A 229 -6.52 -3.15 -14.82
N THR A 230 -5.38 -3.08 -15.52
CA THR A 230 -4.34 -2.07 -15.28
C THR A 230 -4.42 -0.85 -16.19
N SER A 231 -5.49 -0.70 -16.99
CA SER A 231 -5.63 0.42 -17.94
C SER A 231 -5.72 1.80 -17.28
N TRP A 232 -6.02 1.84 -15.97
CA TRP A 232 -6.08 3.08 -15.17
C TRP A 232 -4.74 3.43 -14.51
N THR A 233 -3.72 2.58 -14.67
CA THR A 233 -2.37 2.86 -14.16
C THR A 233 -1.68 3.90 -15.05
N ALA A 234 -1.15 4.96 -14.45
CA ALA A 234 -0.37 5.94 -15.21
C ALA A 234 1.05 5.44 -15.46
N ARG A 235 1.53 5.65 -16.69
CA ARG A 235 2.87 5.26 -17.16
C ARG A 235 3.85 6.44 -17.18
N THR A 236 3.73 7.33 -16.20
CA THR A 236 4.46 8.61 -16.17
C THR A 236 5.42 8.75 -14.99
N GLY A 237 5.62 7.69 -14.21
CA GLY A 237 6.44 7.71 -13.00
C GLY A 237 7.48 6.60 -12.99
N MET A 238 7.53 5.86 -11.89
CA MET A 238 8.43 4.73 -11.71
C MET A 238 7.78 3.70 -10.80
N LEU A 239 8.09 2.42 -11.01
CA LEU A 239 7.82 1.39 -10.02
C LEU A 239 8.76 1.63 -8.83
N THR A 240 8.21 1.91 -7.65
CA THR A 240 9.05 2.23 -6.49
C THR A 240 9.78 1.00 -5.98
N THR A 241 10.85 1.22 -5.22
CA THR A 241 11.60 0.15 -4.57
C THR A 241 11.83 0.53 -3.11
N ALA A 242 11.53 -0.37 -2.19
CA ALA A 242 12.15 -0.35 -0.87
C ALA A 242 13.30 -1.35 -0.81
N VAL A 243 14.38 -0.99 -0.13
CA VAL A 243 15.44 -1.93 0.24
C VAL A 243 15.24 -2.31 1.70
N VAL A 244 14.97 -3.59 1.93
CA VAL A 244 14.77 -4.18 3.25
C VAL A 244 16.01 -5.00 3.61
N LEU A 245 16.79 -4.54 4.56
CA LEU A 245 17.85 -5.35 5.16
C LEU A 245 17.23 -6.21 6.27
N LEU A 246 17.38 -7.53 6.19
CA LEU A 246 16.81 -8.49 7.13
C LEU A 246 17.91 -9.32 7.79
N THR A 247 17.92 -9.36 9.13
CA THR A 247 18.83 -10.21 9.90
C THR A 247 18.18 -11.53 10.32
N PRO A 248 18.95 -12.57 10.70
CA PRO A 248 18.39 -13.88 11.05
C PRO A 248 17.47 -13.90 12.28
N ASP A 249 17.63 -12.92 13.17
CA ASP A 249 16.77 -12.70 14.34
C ASP A 249 15.50 -11.88 14.03
N GLY A 250 15.32 -11.47 12.77
CA GLY A 250 14.12 -10.80 12.28
C GLY A 250 14.16 -9.27 12.40
N GLU A 251 15.27 -8.66 12.82
CA GLU A 251 15.42 -7.21 12.75
C GLU A 251 15.43 -6.72 11.30
N ARG A 252 14.89 -5.52 11.09
CA ARG A 252 14.72 -4.93 9.75
C ARG A 252 15.17 -3.49 9.73
N SER A 253 15.90 -3.11 8.68
CA SER A 253 16.10 -1.71 8.28
C SER A 253 15.53 -1.51 6.89
N ILE A 254 14.70 -0.48 6.72
CA ILE A 254 13.97 -0.24 5.47
C ILE A 254 14.34 1.14 4.94
N ILE A 255 14.73 1.19 3.67
CA ILE A 255 14.97 2.42 2.91
C ILE A 255 13.97 2.43 1.77
N SER A 256 12.98 3.33 1.83
CA SER A 256 11.88 3.38 0.86
C SER A 256 12.00 4.56 -0.08
N GLN A 257 11.71 4.32 -1.35
CA GLN A 257 11.47 5.35 -2.35
C GLN A 257 9.97 5.69 -2.38
N ASP A 258 9.64 6.99 -2.34
CA ASP A 258 8.26 7.45 -2.52
C ASP A 258 7.83 7.35 -4.00
N ASP A 259 6.51 7.33 -4.24
CA ASP A 259 5.95 7.15 -5.58
C ASP A 259 5.65 8.48 -6.31
N ALA A 260 5.02 8.36 -7.49
CA ALA A 260 4.59 9.47 -8.32
C ALA A 260 3.06 9.64 -8.40
N VAL A 261 2.30 9.05 -7.47
CA VAL A 261 0.84 9.20 -7.34
C VAL A 261 0.54 10.62 -6.83
N THR A 262 -0.04 11.44 -7.70
CA THR A 262 -0.37 12.84 -7.42
C THR A 262 -1.85 13.03 -7.08
N ALA A 263 -2.19 14.12 -6.38
CA ALA A 263 -3.57 14.55 -6.16
C ALA A 263 -4.37 14.66 -7.47
N ALA A 264 -3.74 15.13 -8.56
CA ALA A 264 -4.37 15.22 -9.87
C ALA A 264 -4.67 13.84 -10.48
N HIS A 265 -3.82 12.84 -10.25
CA HIS A 265 -4.08 11.47 -10.65
C HIS A 265 -5.23 10.87 -9.84
N ILE A 266 -5.18 10.99 -8.51
CA ILE A 266 -6.25 10.53 -7.62
C ILE A 266 -7.58 11.18 -7.99
N GLY A 267 -7.59 12.48 -8.29
CA GLY A 267 -8.79 13.20 -8.73
C GLY A 267 -9.44 12.62 -9.98
N ARG A 268 -8.65 12.28 -11.01
CA ARG A 268 -9.17 11.63 -12.23
C ARG A 268 -9.73 10.23 -11.93
N VAL A 269 -9.06 9.47 -11.08
CA VAL A 269 -9.52 8.13 -10.68
C VAL A 269 -10.83 8.24 -9.90
N ALA A 270 -10.94 9.17 -8.95
CA ALA A 270 -12.16 9.42 -8.20
C ALA A 270 -13.34 9.82 -9.11
N ASP A 271 -13.11 10.71 -10.09
CA ASP A 271 -14.12 11.09 -11.08
C ASP A 271 -14.59 9.90 -11.91
N ALA A 272 -13.66 9.08 -12.42
CA ALA A 272 -13.98 7.92 -13.23
C ALA A 272 -14.70 6.82 -12.43
N THR A 273 -14.28 6.59 -11.18
CA THR A 273 -14.96 5.64 -10.29
C THR A 273 -16.37 6.11 -9.95
N ALA A 274 -16.56 7.40 -9.65
CA ALA A 274 -17.89 7.97 -9.41
C ALA A 274 -18.81 7.83 -10.62
N ALA A 275 -18.29 8.10 -11.83
CA ALA A 275 -19.06 7.96 -13.07
C ALA A 275 -19.48 6.51 -13.37
N ALA A 276 -18.75 5.53 -12.83
CA ALA A 276 -19.07 4.11 -12.94
C ALA A 276 -19.94 3.58 -11.79
N ASP A 277 -20.43 4.45 -10.88
CA ASP A 277 -21.05 4.05 -9.62
C ASP A 277 -20.22 3.01 -8.82
N GLY A 278 -18.88 3.13 -8.89
CA GLY A 278 -17.93 2.19 -8.32
C GLY A 278 -17.48 2.53 -6.90
N LEU A 279 -16.56 1.70 -6.40
CA LEU A 279 -15.91 1.83 -5.10
C LEU A 279 -14.44 2.26 -5.26
N LEU A 280 -14.02 3.32 -4.57
CA LEU A 280 -12.63 3.77 -4.57
C LEU A 280 -11.92 3.32 -3.28
N TYR A 281 -10.86 2.53 -3.42
CA TYR A 281 -9.92 2.24 -2.34
C TYR A 281 -8.73 3.21 -2.38
N LEU A 282 -8.34 3.70 -1.20
CA LEU A 282 -7.15 4.53 -0.96
C LEU A 282 -6.40 4.01 0.28
N ASP A 283 -5.08 4.04 0.21
CA ASP A 283 -4.22 3.82 1.37
C ASP A 283 -3.90 5.14 2.12
N GLY A 284 -3.34 5.02 3.33
CA GLY A 284 -3.11 6.13 4.23
C GLY A 284 -1.97 7.05 3.80
N TYR A 285 -1.05 6.58 2.95
CA TYR A 285 -0.04 7.45 2.32
C TYR A 285 -0.68 8.40 1.30
N ARG A 286 -1.73 7.94 0.60
CA ARG A 286 -2.38 8.70 -0.48
C ARG A 286 -3.63 9.44 -0.06
N PHE A 287 -4.25 9.08 1.06
CA PHE A 287 -5.43 9.78 1.56
C PHE A 287 -5.27 11.32 1.67
N PRO A 288 -4.17 11.89 2.23
CA PRO A 288 -4.05 13.35 2.34
C PRO A 288 -4.15 14.08 1.00
N ALA A 289 -3.65 13.48 -0.08
CA ALA A 289 -3.74 14.02 -1.43
C ALA A 289 -5.12 13.77 -2.09
N ALA A 290 -5.94 12.88 -1.51
CA ALA A 290 -7.24 12.47 -2.00
C ALA A 290 -8.41 13.25 -1.38
N ALA A 291 -8.21 13.88 -0.22
CA ALA A 291 -9.30 14.51 0.57
C ALA A 291 -10.16 15.49 -0.27
N GLU A 292 -9.53 16.38 -1.03
CA GLU A 292 -10.25 17.34 -1.90
C GLU A 292 -11.06 16.62 -2.99
N ALA A 293 -10.50 15.56 -3.59
CA ALA A 293 -11.19 14.79 -4.61
C ALA A 293 -12.40 14.02 -4.05
N LEU A 294 -12.26 13.41 -2.88
CA LEU A 294 -13.35 12.71 -2.19
C LEU A 294 -14.49 13.69 -1.85
N ALA A 295 -14.16 14.84 -1.24
CA ALA A 295 -15.14 15.87 -0.89
C ALA A 295 -15.88 16.42 -2.11
N ARG A 296 -15.18 16.60 -3.24
CA ARG A 296 -15.76 17.12 -4.48
C ARG A 296 -16.65 16.10 -5.21
N THR A 297 -16.22 14.84 -5.25
CA THR A 297 -16.89 13.81 -6.08
C THR A 297 -18.00 13.08 -5.32
N GLY A 298 -17.90 12.95 -4.00
CA GLY A 298 -18.79 12.11 -3.21
C GLY A 298 -18.72 10.63 -3.59
N VAL A 299 -17.64 10.20 -4.25
CA VAL A 299 -17.44 8.80 -4.63
C VAL A 299 -17.49 7.91 -3.39
N THR A 300 -18.15 6.75 -3.50
CA THR A 300 -18.13 5.77 -2.41
C THR A 300 -16.70 5.29 -2.22
N SER A 301 -16.14 5.48 -1.04
CA SER A 301 -14.73 5.21 -0.78
C SER A 301 -14.48 4.41 0.49
N ILE A 302 -13.39 3.64 0.44
CA ILE A 302 -12.78 2.94 1.56
C ILE A 302 -11.37 3.48 1.73
N VAL A 303 -11.05 3.96 2.92
CA VAL A 303 -9.72 4.43 3.27
C VAL A 303 -9.11 3.49 4.28
N ASP A 304 -8.04 2.80 3.89
CA ASP A 304 -7.18 2.08 4.82
C ASP A 304 -6.16 3.06 5.37
N LEU A 305 -6.15 3.29 6.68
CA LEU A 305 -5.26 4.26 7.31
C LEU A 305 -3.82 3.75 7.39
N ASP A 306 -3.50 2.52 6.99
CA ASP A 306 -2.10 2.08 6.97
C ASP A 306 -1.23 3.03 6.11
N GLY A 307 -0.07 3.40 6.64
CA GLY A 307 0.78 4.46 6.10
C GLY A 307 0.41 5.90 6.49
N CYS A 308 -0.76 6.16 7.07
CA CYS A 308 -1.12 7.48 7.59
C CYS A 308 -0.41 7.76 8.92
N GLU A 309 0.33 8.88 8.97
CA GLU A 309 1.03 9.35 10.18
C GLU A 309 0.39 10.59 10.81
N ASP A 310 -0.45 11.33 10.06
CA ASP A 310 -1.06 12.58 10.51
C ASP A 310 -2.44 12.35 11.15
N PRO A 311 -2.61 12.60 12.46
CA PRO A 311 -3.90 12.53 13.13
C PRO A 311 -4.99 13.41 12.51
N TYR A 312 -4.63 14.55 11.91
CA TYR A 312 -5.61 15.42 11.26
C TYR A 312 -6.14 14.79 9.98
N ALA A 313 -5.25 14.28 9.12
CA ALA A 313 -5.64 13.52 7.94
C ALA A 313 -6.47 12.29 8.31
N ALA A 314 -6.09 11.55 9.36
CA ALA A 314 -6.86 10.40 9.84
C ALA A 314 -8.30 10.78 10.24
N ARG A 315 -8.50 11.91 10.93
CA ARG A 315 -9.85 12.41 11.28
C ARG A 315 -10.63 12.90 10.06
N GLU A 316 -9.95 13.51 9.11
CA GLU A 316 -10.57 13.91 7.84
C GLU A 316 -11.05 12.69 7.04
N ALA A 317 -10.29 11.58 7.05
CA ALA A 317 -10.70 10.32 6.43
C ALA A 317 -12.00 9.77 7.01
N LEU A 318 -12.15 9.81 8.34
CA LEU A 318 -13.40 9.41 9.01
C LEU A 318 -14.61 10.22 8.51
N THR A 319 -14.41 11.49 8.15
CA THR A 319 -15.49 12.39 7.72
C THR A 319 -15.83 12.24 6.23
N LEU A 320 -14.85 11.90 5.40
CA LEU A 320 -15.01 11.88 3.94
C LEU A 320 -15.27 10.48 3.36
N ALA A 321 -14.79 9.44 4.02
CA ALA A 321 -14.94 8.07 3.54
C ALA A 321 -16.20 7.40 4.09
N ARG A 322 -16.73 6.43 3.34
CA ARG A 322 -17.87 5.61 3.83
C ARG A 322 -17.42 4.51 4.78
N HIS A 323 -16.23 3.97 4.52
CA HIS A 323 -15.60 2.95 5.34
C HIS A 323 -14.15 3.35 5.62
N VAL A 324 -13.71 3.18 6.86
CA VAL A 324 -12.33 3.38 7.26
C VAL A 324 -11.83 2.13 7.96
N ILE A 325 -10.64 1.66 7.57
CA ILE A 325 -9.97 0.52 8.17
C ILE A 325 -8.68 1.01 8.82
N VAL A 326 -8.37 0.52 10.01
CA VAL A 326 -7.15 0.91 10.73
C VAL A 326 -6.63 -0.23 11.60
N GLY A 327 -5.33 -0.43 11.64
CA GLY A 327 -4.72 -1.37 12.59
C GLY A 327 -4.81 -0.83 14.03
N ARG A 328 -5.08 -1.69 15.02
CA ARG A 328 -5.26 -1.31 16.43
C ARG A 328 -4.16 -0.41 16.98
N ASP A 329 -2.90 -0.78 16.74
CA ASP A 329 -1.77 -0.01 17.26
C ASP A 329 -1.65 1.35 16.56
N GLN A 330 -2.03 1.45 15.29
CA GLN A 330 -2.10 2.71 14.57
C GLN A 330 -3.29 3.56 15.03
N ALA A 331 -4.45 2.96 15.28
CA ALA A 331 -5.62 3.65 15.84
C ALA A 331 -5.28 4.28 17.20
N ALA A 332 -4.53 3.57 18.05
CA ALA A 332 -4.05 4.10 19.32
C ALA A 332 -3.13 5.32 19.13
N ARG A 333 -2.24 5.30 18.13
CA ARG A 333 -1.35 6.43 17.80
C ARG A 333 -2.10 7.63 17.23
N LEU A 334 -3.00 7.40 16.27
CA LEU A 334 -3.70 8.45 15.54
C LEU A 334 -4.82 9.10 16.36
N PHE A 335 -5.54 8.31 17.18
CA PHE A 335 -6.72 8.79 17.89
C PHE A 335 -6.52 8.90 19.41
N GLY A 336 -5.37 8.51 19.96
CA GLY A 336 -4.95 8.88 21.30
C GLY A 336 -5.90 8.46 22.44
N GLY A 337 -6.55 7.30 22.32
CA GLY A 337 -7.50 6.80 23.31
C GLY A 337 -8.92 7.41 23.21
N THR A 338 -9.21 8.13 22.13
CA THR A 338 -10.60 8.54 21.82
C THR A 338 -11.50 7.30 21.68
N ASP A 339 -12.74 7.42 22.11
CA ASP A 339 -13.77 6.41 21.88
C ASP A 339 -14.06 6.30 20.36
N LEU A 340 -13.60 5.21 19.76
CA LEU A 340 -13.75 4.95 18.33
C LEU A 340 -15.21 4.67 17.95
N ALA A 341 -16.04 4.14 18.86
CA ALA A 341 -17.46 3.95 18.59
C ALA A 341 -18.18 5.30 18.51
N ALA A 342 -17.87 6.22 19.44
CA ALA A 342 -18.40 7.58 19.40
C ALA A 342 -17.96 8.32 18.13
N LEU A 343 -16.70 8.19 17.72
CA LEU A 343 -16.22 8.78 16.46
C LEU A 343 -16.93 8.21 15.23
N ALA A 344 -17.18 6.89 15.18
CA ALA A 344 -17.89 6.27 14.07
C ALA A 344 -19.30 6.86 13.89
N VAL A 345 -20.01 7.09 15.00
CA VAL A 345 -21.32 7.76 15.02
C VAL A 345 -21.22 9.23 14.60
N GLU A 346 -20.30 9.98 15.21
CA GLU A 346 -20.09 11.41 14.93
C GLU A 346 -19.82 11.67 13.45
N CYS A 347 -18.90 10.89 12.87
CA CYS A 347 -18.49 11.02 11.48
C CYS A 347 -19.39 10.23 10.50
N ARG A 348 -20.38 9.46 11.00
CA ARG A 348 -21.29 8.62 10.21
C ARG A 348 -20.55 7.65 9.28
N VAL A 349 -19.53 6.98 9.81
CA VAL A 349 -18.63 6.08 9.09
C VAL A 349 -18.67 4.67 9.65
N HIS A 350 -18.45 3.66 8.81
CA HIS A 350 -18.10 2.32 9.28
C HIS A 350 -16.60 2.27 9.58
N LEU A 351 -16.23 2.20 10.85
CA LEU A 351 -14.83 2.15 11.30
C LEU A 351 -14.45 0.73 11.73
N THR A 352 -13.61 0.08 10.93
CA THR A 352 -13.07 -1.26 11.23
C THR A 352 -11.68 -1.15 11.85
N VAL A 353 -11.48 -1.78 13.00
CA VAL A 353 -10.18 -1.87 13.67
C VAL A 353 -9.67 -3.30 13.58
N THR A 354 -8.62 -3.54 12.81
CA THR A 354 -7.97 -4.86 12.70
C THR A 354 -6.90 -5.02 13.78
N ALA A 355 -6.77 -6.22 14.37
CA ALA A 355 -5.90 -6.44 15.53
C ALA A 355 -5.17 -7.78 15.52
N GLY A 356 -4.78 -8.26 14.33
CA GLY A 356 -4.03 -9.50 14.17
C GLY A 356 -4.76 -10.69 14.84
N ALA A 357 -4.08 -11.40 15.73
CA ALA A 357 -4.64 -12.56 16.44
C ALA A 357 -5.87 -12.25 17.33
N LEU A 358 -6.11 -10.98 17.67
CA LEU A 358 -7.30 -10.58 18.43
C LEU A 358 -8.54 -10.38 17.53
N GLY A 359 -8.39 -10.56 16.22
CA GLY A 359 -9.45 -10.40 15.24
C GLY A 359 -9.68 -8.95 14.88
N TRP A 360 -10.95 -8.52 14.87
CA TRP A 360 -11.34 -7.19 14.40
C TRP A 360 -12.57 -6.66 15.12
N TRP A 361 -12.65 -5.34 15.22
CA TRP A 361 -13.84 -4.62 15.65
C TRP A 361 -14.45 -3.87 14.47
N LEU A 362 -15.78 -3.78 14.41
CA LEU A 362 -16.51 -2.92 13.50
C LEU A 362 -17.39 -1.99 14.33
N HIS A 363 -17.13 -0.69 14.24
CA HIS A 363 -17.99 0.35 14.80
C HIS A 363 -18.87 0.91 13.69
N SER A 364 -20.18 0.79 13.86
CA SER A 364 -21.19 1.23 12.90
C SER A 364 -21.60 2.69 13.16
N PRO A 365 -22.02 3.42 12.11
CA PRO A 365 -22.56 4.77 12.27
C PRO A 365 -23.88 4.80 13.05
N GLY A 366 -24.56 3.66 13.19
CA GLY A 366 -25.76 3.48 14.03
C GLY A 366 -25.47 3.33 15.53
N GLY A 367 -24.20 3.22 15.92
CA GLY A 367 -23.76 3.04 17.31
C GLY A 367 -23.52 1.59 17.70
N GLU A 368 -23.80 0.62 16.82
CA GLU A 368 -23.46 -0.77 17.07
C GLU A 368 -21.94 -0.99 17.02
N THR A 369 -21.43 -1.85 17.90
CA THR A 369 -20.05 -2.31 17.86
C THR A 369 -20.04 -3.83 17.86
N HIS A 370 -19.35 -4.40 16.89
CA HIS A 370 -19.15 -5.83 16.77
C HIS A 370 -17.67 -6.16 16.95
N HIS A 371 -17.38 -7.29 17.58
CA HIS A 371 -16.05 -7.86 17.69
C HIS A 371 -16.12 -9.32 17.30
N GLU A 372 -15.17 -9.77 16.49
CA GLU A 372 -14.95 -11.19 16.27
C GLU A 372 -13.47 -11.56 16.39
N PRO A 373 -13.16 -12.74 16.97
CA PRO A 373 -11.80 -13.23 17.04
C PRO A 373 -11.26 -13.57 15.65
N ALA A 374 -9.94 -13.58 15.51
CA ALA A 374 -9.30 -14.06 14.28
C ALA A 374 -9.54 -15.57 14.10
N LEU A 375 -9.50 -16.02 12.85
CA LEU A 375 -9.42 -17.44 12.54
C LEU A 375 -8.16 -18.03 13.20
N GLU A 376 -8.34 -19.05 14.04
CA GLU A 376 -7.24 -19.74 14.67
C GLU A 376 -6.47 -20.58 13.63
N VAL A 377 -5.22 -20.22 13.41
CA VAL A 377 -4.33 -20.87 12.44
C VAL A 377 -2.89 -20.94 12.96
N THR A 378 -2.10 -21.86 12.42
CA THR A 378 -0.64 -21.79 12.55
C THR A 378 -0.10 -20.73 11.60
N VAL A 379 0.45 -19.65 12.16
CA VAL A 379 0.99 -18.53 11.37
C VAL A 379 2.35 -18.90 10.78
N VAL A 380 2.45 -18.78 9.45
CA VAL A 380 3.68 -18.92 8.67
C VAL A 380 4.26 -17.54 8.35
N ASP A 381 3.44 -16.61 7.87
CA ASP A 381 3.83 -15.25 7.52
C ASP A 381 2.60 -14.33 7.57
N ALA A 382 2.62 -13.28 8.38
CA ALA A 382 1.50 -12.33 8.49
C ALA A 382 1.59 -11.14 7.52
N THR A 383 2.62 -11.09 6.67
CA THR A 383 2.83 -10.01 5.70
C THR A 383 1.63 -9.91 4.76
N GLY A 384 1.03 -8.72 4.62
CA GLY A 384 -0.10 -8.48 3.73
C GLY A 384 -1.47 -8.98 4.24
N ALA A 385 -1.57 -9.46 5.49
CA ALA A 385 -2.86 -9.87 6.06
C ALA A 385 -3.87 -8.71 6.15
N GLY A 386 -3.40 -7.49 6.43
CA GLY A 386 -4.21 -6.27 6.38
C GLY A 386 -4.73 -5.96 4.98
N ASP A 387 -3.85 -5.95 3.98
CA ASP A 387 -4.23 -5.78 2.56
C ASP A 387 -5.25 -6.85 2.13
N CYS A 388 -5.05 -8.10 2.56
CA CYS A 388 -5.96 -9.21 2.27
C CYS A 388 -7.34 -8.99 2.92
N PHE A 389 -7.38 -8.52 4.17
CA PHE A 389 -8.62 -8.12 4.84
C PHE A 389 -9.31 -7.03 4.01
N THR A 390 -8.61 -5.93 3.72
CA THR A 390 -9.20 -4.76 3.06
C THR A 390 -9.68 -5.08 1.66
N GLY A 391 -8.89 -5.79 0.84
CA GLY A 391 -9.31 -6.19 -0.51
C GLY A 391 -10.54 -7.10 -0.50
N THR A 392 -10.57 -8.08 0.42
CA THR A 392 -11.73 -8.96 0.59
C THR A 392 -12.96 -8.19 1.06
N TYR A 393 -12.79 -7.24 1.97
CA TYR A 393 -13.85 -6.36 2.46
C TYR A 393 -14.46 -5.53 1.32
N CYS A 394 -13.61 -4.93 0.47
CA CYS A 394 -14.06 -4.23 -0.73
C CYS A 394 -14.90 -5.14 -1.65
N ALA A 395 -14.43 -6.36 -1.90
CA ALA A 395 -15.11 -7.31 -2.78
C ALA A 395 -16.48 -7.74 -2.27
N GLU A 396 -16.64 -7.99 -0.97
CA GLU A 396 -17.95 -8.35 -0.41
C GLU A 396 -18.92 -7.17 -0.38
N LEU A 397 -18.43 -5.94 -0.11
CA LEU A 397 -19.27 -4.75 -0.19
C LEU A 397 -19.76 -4.49 -1.63
N ASP A 398 -18.89 -4.66 -2.62
CA ASP A 398 -19.26 -4.56 -4.04
C ASP A 398 -20.32 -5.60 -4.44
N ARG A 399 -20.22 -6.81 -3.86
CA ARG A 399 -21.22 -7.88 -3.99
C ARG A 399 -22.54 -7.58 -3.27
N GLY A 400 -22.62 -6.50 -2.49
CA GLY A 400 -23.81 -6.07 -1.76
C GLY A 400 -23.98 -6.70 -0.39
N ALA A 401 -22.93 -7.30 0.18
CA ALA A 401 -22.95 -7.73 1.58
C ALA A 401 -23.08 -6.51 2.51
N ASP A 402 -23.73 -6.69 3.65
CA ASP A 402 -23.67 -5.68 4.69
C ASP A 402 -22.24 -5.58 5.29
N PRO A 403 -21.90 -4.46 5.94
CA PRO A 403 -20.56 -4.23 6.45
C PRO A 403 -20.07 -5.26 7.48
N LEU A 404 -20.96 -5.87 8.25
CA LEU A 404 -20.59 -6.90 9.22
C LEU A 404 -20.27 -8.22 8.51
N ALA A 405 -21.13 -8.64 7.58
CA ALA A 405 -20.89 -9.82 6.75
C ALA A 405 -19.61 -9.71 5.92
N ALA A 406 -19.33 -8.52 5.36
CA ALA A 406 -18.09 -8.24 4.64
C ALA A 406 -16.86 -8.34 5.56
N ALA A 407 -16.92 -7.79 6.78
CA ALA A 407 -15.84 -7.85 7.76
C ALA A 407 -15.54 -9.28 8.24
N ARG A 408 -16.60 -10.10 8.43
CA ARG A 408 -16.47 -11.54 8.71
C ARG A 408 -15.70 -12.28 7.63
N PHE A 409 -16.13 -12.10 6.37
CA PHE A 409 -15.47 -12.73 5.22
C PHE A 409 -14.00 -12.31 5.14
N ALA A 410 -13.74 -11.01 5.29
CA ALA A 410 -12.40 -10.44 5.30
C ALA A 410 -11.54 -10.99 6.44
N GLY A 411 -12.09 -11.16 7.65
CA GLY A 411 -11.39 -11.74 8.80
C GLY A 411 -10.91 -13.17 8.56
N VAL A 412 -11.77 -14.00 7.95
CA VAL A 412 -11.41 -15.39 7.59
C VAL A 412 -10.35 -15.40 6.49
N ALA A 413 -10.49 -14.58 5.45
CA ALA A 413 -9.51 -14.49 4.37
C ALA A 413 -8.14 -14.02 4.88
N ALA A 414 -8.11 -13.00 5.75
CA ALA A 414 -6.90 -12.51 6.37
C ALA A 414 -6.22 -13.59 7.23
N GLY A 415 -6.98 -14.32 8.06
CA GLY A 415 -6.44 -15.43 8.84
C GLY A 415 -5.86 -16.55 7.97
N LEU A 416 -6.55 -16.92 6.90
CA LEU A 416 -6.04 -17.89 5.92
C LEU A 416 -4.76 -17.41 5.23
N SER A 417 -4.67 -16.12 4.89
CA SER A 417 -3.47 -15.56 4.25
C SER A 417 -2.21 -15.75 5.10
N CYS A 418 -2.36 -15.75 6.43
CA CYS A 418 -1.26 -15.93 7.38
C CYS A 418 -0.65 -17.35 7.37
N THR A 419 -1.30 -18.33 6.73
CA THR A 419 -0.85 -19.73 6.68
C THR A 419 0.17 -20.01 5.57
N ARG A 420 0.49 -18.99 4.76
CA ARG A 420 1.33 -19.11 3.56
C ARG A 420 2.35 -17.98 3.53
N PRO A 421 3.53 -18.18 2.93
CA PRO A 421 4.53 -17.13 2.81
C PRO A 421 4.11 -16.03 1.81
N GLY A 422 4.39 -14.78 2.17
CA GLY A 422 4.28 -13.60 1.31
C GLY A 422 2.89 -13.00 1.18
N ALA A 423 2.82 -11.68 0.97
CA ALA A 423 1.56 -10.92 0.87
C ALA A 423 0.63 -11.42 -0.24
N ARG A 424 0.93 -11.10 -1.51
CA ARG A 424 0.06 -11.49 -2.63
C ARG A 424 0.01 -12.99 -2.84
N ALA A 425 1.15 -13.66 -2.68
CA ALA A 425 1.24 -15.10 -2.85
C ALA A 425 0.39 -15.86 -1.80
N GLY A 426 0.30 -15.35 -0.57
CA GLY A 426 -0.46 -15.95 0.52
C GLY A 426 -1.97 -15.71 0.47
N SER A 427 -2.43 -14.64 -0.20
CA SER A 427 -3.86 -14.31 -0.27
C SER A 427 -4.72 -15.47 -0.82
N PRO A 428 -5.79 -15.91 -0.13
CA PRO A 428 -6.59 -17.05 -0.56
C PRO A 428 -7.52 -16.71 -1.73
N ARG A 429 -8.05 -17.74 -2.41
CA ARG A 429 -9.18 -17.62 -3.33
C ARG A 429 -10.51 -17.73 -2.59
N ARG A 430 -11.58 -17.15 -3.16
CA ARG A 430 -12.95 -17.24 -2.61
C ARG A 430 -13.37 -18.65 -2.20
N SER A 431 -13.09 -19.63 -3.06
CA SER A 431 -13.40 -21.04 -2.86
C SER A 431 -12.74 -21.65 -1.61
N GLU A 432 -11.64 -21.07 -1.14
CA GLU A 432 -10.92 -21.50 0.06
C GLU A 432 -11.48 -20.84 1.33
N VAL A 433 -12.00 -19.61 1.21
CA VAL A 433 -12.58 -18.85 2.33
C VAL A 433 -14.00 -19.34 2.66
N LEU A 434 -14.83 -19.56 1.64
CA LEU A 434 -16.25 -19.94 1.79
C LEU A 434 -16.50 -21.12 2.77
N PRO A 435 -15.74 -22.23 2.73
CA PRO A 435 -15.97 -23.35 3.64
C PRO A 435 -15.71 -23.02 5.11
N LEU A 436 -14.87 -22.03 5.39
CA LEU A 436 -14.47 -21.65 6.75
C LEU A 436 -15.41 -20.64 7.41
N LEU A 437 -16.26 -19.97 6.63
CA LEU A 437 -17.26 -19.05 7.19
C LEU A 437 -18.27 -19.77 8.10
N ARG A 438 -18.56 -21.05 7.81
CA ARG A 438 -19.46 -21.88 8.63
C ARG A 438 -18.92 -22.20 10.04
N ARG A 439 -17.66 -21.84 10.34
CA ARG A 439 -17.08 -21.96 11.69
C ARG A 439 -17.37 -20.77 12.58
N PHE A 440 -17.92 -19.69 12.03
CA PHE A 440 -18.40 -18.52 12.77
C PHE A 440 -19.92 -18.51 12.62
N PRO A 441 -20.70 -18.91 13.64
CA PRO A 441 -22.15 -18.91 13.53
C PRO A 441 -22.61 -17.49 13.20
N THR A 442 -23.55 -17.39 12.26
CA THR A 442 -24.24 -16.13 12.03
C THR A 442 -25.12 -15.81 13.24
N SER A 443 -25.37 -14.54 13.53
CA SER A 443 -26.20 -14.12 14.67
C SER A 443 -27.64 -14.65 14.63
N GLU A 444 -28.10 -15.20 13.50
CA GLU A 444 -29.36 -15.94 13.40
C GLU A 444 -29.26 -17.39 13.91
N GLU A 445 -28.10 -18.05 13.75
CA GLU A 445 -27.83 -19.40 14.26
C GLU A 445 -27.63 -19.41 15.77
N GLU A 446 -27.07 -18.35 16.36
CA GLU A 446 -26.98 -18.19 17.81
C GLU A 446 -28.36 -18.06 18.48
N LYS A 447 -29.31 -17.39 17.81
CA LYS A 447 -30.70 -17.28 18.30
C LYS A 447 -31.47 -18.59 18.19
N THR A 448 -31.19 -19.41 17.18
CA THR A 448 -31.84 -20.73 17.01
C THR A 448 -31.24 -21.80 17.92
N CYS A 449 -29.93 -21.80 18.16
CA CYS A 449 -29.30 -22.70 19.12
C CYS A 449 -29.67 -22.40 20.59
N ALA A 450 -29.88 -21.13 20.95
CA ALA A 450 -30.31 -20.76 22.31
C ALA A 450 -31.77 -21.13 22.61
N GLY A 451 -32.61 -21.37 21.58
CA GLY A 451 -34.02 -21.72 21.73
C GLY A 451 -34.33 -23.22 21.76
N GLN A 452 -33.33 -24.10 21.55
CA GLN A 452 -33.55 -25.55 21.39
C GLN A 452 -32.94 -26.42 22.49
N GLN A 453 -32.51 -25.85 23.62
CA GLN A 453 -32.10 -26.63 24.79
C GLN A 453 -33.11 -26.50 25.94
N SER A 454 -34.19 -27.27 25.87
CA SER A 454 -34.91 -27.87 27.01
C SER A 454 -35.70 -29.08 26.49
N PRO A 455 -35.58 -30.24 27.17
CA PRO A 455 -36.62 -30.61 28.14
C PRO A 455 -36.13 -30.55 29.59
#